data_AF-A0A933M8C0-F1
#
_entry.id   AF-A0A933M8C0-F1
#
_cell.length_a   1.000
_cell.length_b   1.000
_cell.length_c   1.000
_cell.angle_alpha   90.00
_cell.angle_beta   90.00
_cell.angle_gamma   90.00
#
_symmetry.space_group_name_H-M   'P 1'
#
loop_
_entity.id
_entity.type
_entity.pdbx_description
1 polymer ?
#
loop_
_entity_poly.entity_id
_entity_poly.type
_entity_poly.pdbx_seq_one_letter_code
_entity_poly.pdbx_strand_id
1 'polypeptide(L)'
;MMILAWKHPNVYIDTSARPAIRWPESFLEFVRGWGQDKVLWATDYPLISFKRCLEDVDELGLEIEVKRKLVRENTMRVFGIQMA
;
A
#
# COMPACT_ATOMS: atom_id res chain seq x y z
N MET A 1 -3.16 -3.21 13.55
CA MET A 1 -2.08 -3.58 12.61
C MET A 1 -1.07 -2.45 12.39
N MET A 2 -1.51 -1.19 12.15
CA MET A 2 -0.61 -0.04 11.90
C MET A 2 0.52 0.13 12.93
N ILE A 3 0.21 0.05 14.23
CA ILE A 3 1.23 0.21 15.28
C ILE A 3 2.31 -0.88 15.27
N LEU A 4 1.96 -2.11 14.89
CA LEU A 4 2.91 -3.22 14.81
C LEU A 4 3.85 -2.99 13.63
N ALA A 5 3.31 -2.65 12.46
CA ALA A 5 4.11 -2.36 11.27
C ALA A 5 5.07 -1.18 11.51
N TRP A 6 4.63 -0.16 12.24
CA TRP A 6 5.48 0.99 12.55
C TRP A 6 6.61 0.69 13.53
N LYS A 7 6.31 -0.01 14.64
CA LYS A 7 7.30 -0.29 15.68
C LYS A 7 8.35 -1.32 15.26
N HIS A 8 8.03 -2.20 14.32
CA HIS A 8 8.91 -3.28 13.92
C HIS A 8 9.46 -3.05 12.51
N PRO A 9 10.80 -3.04 12.32
CA PRO A 9 11.41 -2.70 11.04
C PRO A 9 10.94 -3.62 9.90
N ASN A 10 10.76 -4.91 10.19
CA ASN A 10 10.48 -5.96 9.21
C ASN A 10 9.01 -6.41 9.16
N VAL A 11 8.08 -5.67 9.77
CA VAL A 11 6.64 -5.97 9.72
C VAL A 11 5.97 -4.97 8.78
N TYR A 12 5.20 -5.45 7.80
CA TYR A 12 4.54 -4.61 6.79
C TYR A 12 3.04 -4.95 6.71
N ILE A 13 2.25 -4.03 6.17
CA ILE A 13 0.82 -4.24 5.92
C ILE A 13 0.64 -4.46 4.42
N ASP A 14 0.02 -5.57 4.04
CA ASP A 14 -0.50 -5.74 2.68
C ASP A 14 -1.95 -5.22 2.59
N THR A 15 -2.37 -4.85 1.38
CA THR A 15 -3.72 -4.32 1.12
C THR A 15 -4.65 -5.33 0.43
N SER A 16 -4.27 -6.60 0.40
CA SER A 16 -5.04 -7.63 -0.30
C SER A 16 -6.45 -7.77 0.30
N ALA A 17 -7.40 -8.23 -0.50
CA ALA A 17 -8.80 -8.48 -0.15
C ALA A 17 -9.62 -7.25 0.30
N ARG A 18 -9.02 -6.05 0.39
CA ARG A 18 -9.70 -4.81 0.79
C ARG A 18 -9.48 -3.67 -0.22
N PRO A 19 -10.47 -3.41 -1.09
CA PRO A 19 -10.51 -2.26 -2.00
C PRO A 19 -10.12 -0.94 -1.31
N ALA A 20 -9.31 -0.13 -1.98
CA ALA A 20 -8.73 1.07 -1.41
C ALA A 20 -9.80 2.12 -1.03
N ILE A 21 -10.87 2.22 -1.82
CA ILE A 21 -12.05 3.05 -1.51
C ILE A 21 -12.75 2.70 -0.17
N ARG A 22 -12.49 1.51 0.40
CA ARG A 22 -13.05 1.06 1.68
C ARG A 22 -12.05 1.14 2.84
N TRP A 23 -10.89 1.76 2.63
CA TRP A 23 -9.94 1.99 3.71
C TRP A 23 -10.50 3.03 4.69
N PRO A 24 -10.41 2.79 6.00
CA PRO A 24 -10.85 3.79 6.97
C PRO A 24 -9.91 5.00 6.94
N GLU A 25 -10.41 6.19 7.27
CA GLU A 25 -9.61 7.44 7.20
C GLU A 25 -8.30 7.34 8.00
N SER A 26 -8.34 6.75 9.20
CA SER A 26 -7.13 6.51 10.01
C SER A 26 -6.04 5.70 9.29
N PHE A 27 -6.41 4.79 8.38
CA PHE A 27 -5.44 4.06 7.56
C PHE A 27 -4.93 4.92 6.40
N LEU A 28 -5.77 5.78 5.82
CA LEU A 28 -5.34 6.75 4.82
C LEU A 28 -4.36 7.78 5.40
N GLU A 29 -4.59 8.27 6.62
CA GLU A 29 -3.64 9.13 7.34
C GLU A 29 -2.29 8.43 7.57
N PHE A 30 -2.32 7.15 7.93
CA PHE A 30 -1.11 6.33 8.06
C PHE A 30 -0.38 6.18 6.72
N VAL A 31 -1.09 5.86 5.64
CA VAL A 31 -0.53 5.73 4.28
C VAL A 31 0.08 7.04 3.79
N ARG A 32 -0.60 8.18 3.99
CA ARG A 32 -0.12 9.52 3.58
C ARG A 32 1.05 10.03 4.43
N GLY A 33 1.09 9.65 5.71
CA GLY A 33 2.03 10.21 6.67
C GLY A 33 3.20 9.29 7.02
N TRP A 34 3.28 8.95 8.31
CA TRP A 34 4.40 8.23 8.91
C TRP A 34 4.44 6.74 8.53
N GLY A 35 3.34 6.17 8.05
CA GLY A 35 3.25 4.77 7.63
C GLY A 35 3.56 4.50 6.17
N GLN A 36 3.86 5.53 5.37
CA GLN A 36 3.98 5.43 3.91
C GLN A 36 4.97 4.37 3.43
N ASP A 37 6.02 4.07 4.21
CA ASP A 37 7.05 3.07 3.88
C ASP A 37 6.74 1.67 4.45
N LYS A 38 5.55 1.49 5.03
CA LYS A 38 5.13 0.25 5.72
C LYS A 38 3.96 -0.45 5.04
N VAL A 39 3.45 0.06 3.93
CA VAL A 39 2.28 -0.47 3.22
C VAL A 39 2.67 -0.99 1.84
N LEU A 40 2.24 -2.20 1.54
CA LEU A 40 2.48 -2.91 0.28
C LEU A 40 1.14 -3.09 -0.44
N TRP A 41 1.04 -2.60 -1.68
CA TRP A 41 -0.12 -2.85 -2.50
C TRP A 41 -0.21 -4.32 -2.93
N ALA A 42 -1.38 -4.92 -2.72
CA ALA A 42 -1.72 -6.27 -3.14
C ALA A 42 -3.22 -6.37 -3.46
N THR A 43 -3.58 -7.30 -4.35
CA THR A 43 -4.92 -7.36 -4.96
C THR A 43 -5.79 -8.50 -4.45
N ASP A 44 -5.19 -9.59 -3.95
CA ASP A 44 -5.90 -10.87 -3.73
C ASP A 44 -6.47 -11.48 -5.03
N TYR A 45 -5.76 -11.31 -6.15
CA TYR A 45 -6.14 -11.96 -7.41
C TYR A 45 -6.27 -13.48 -7.23
N PRO A 46 -7.36 -14.12 -7.72
CA PRO A 46 -8.33 -13.61 -8.70
C PRO A 46 -9.57 -12.92 -8.12
N LEU A 47 -9.68 -12.72 -6.81
CA LEU A 47 -10.87 -12.13 -6.18
C LEU A 47 -11.08 -10.67 -6.59
N ILE A 48 -10.00 -9.88 -6.66
CA ILE A 48 -10.01 -8.51 -7.17
C ILE A 48 -9.00 -8.41 -8.31
N SER A 49 -9.44 -7.87 -9.45
CA SER A 49 -8.56 -7.70 -10.61
C SER A 49 -7.52 -6.61 -10.37
N PHE A 50 -6.34 -6.76 -11.00
CA PHE A 50 -5.27 -5.76 -10.92
C PHE A 50 -5.75 -4.37 -11.36
N LYS A 51 -6.48 -4.30 -12.47
CA LYS A 51 -7.03 -3.05 -13.00
C LYS A 51 -7.96 -2.37 -11.99
N ARG A 52 -8.94 -3.11 -11.46
CA ARG A 52 -9.88 -2.54 -10.49
C ARG A 52 -9.20 -2.07 -9.22
N CYS A 53 -8.27 -2.87 -8.70
CA CYS A 53 -7.57 -2.52 -7.46
C CYS A 53 -6.65 -1.29 -7.63
N LEU A 54 -6.09 -1.08 -8.83
CA LEU A 54 -5.30 0.11 -9.13
C LEU A 54 -6.20 1.35 -9.30
N GLU A 55 -7.33 1.22 -10.00
CA GLU A 55 -8.34 2.29 -10.13
C GLU A 55 -8.83 2.76 -8.74
N ASP A 56 -9.10 1.83 -7.82
CA ASP A 56 -9.48 2.19 -6.44
C ASP A 56 -8.40 3.04 -5.73
N VAL A 57 -7.11 2.78 -6.00
CA VAL A 57 -6.00 3.56 -5.44
C VAL A 57 -5.91 4.94 -6.09
N ASP A 58 -6.18 5.03 -7.40
CA ASP A 58 -6.19 6.29 -8.14
C ASP A 58 -7.26 7.25 -7.60
N GLU A 59 -8.44 6.72 -7.25
CA GLU A 59 -9.56 7.47 -6.68
C GLU A 59 -9.24 8.09 -5.29
N LEU A 60 -8.23 7.58 -4.57
CA LEU A 60 -7.82 8.14 -3.27
C LEU A 60 -7.13 9.50 -3.36
N GLY A 61 -6.69 9.92 -4.56
CA GLY A 61 -6.03 11.20 -4.77
C GLY A 61 -4.73 11.37 -3.98
N LEU A 62 -3.99 10.28 -3.75
CA LEU A 62 -2.72 10.30 -3.04
C LEU A 62 -1.68 11.14 -3.78
N GLU A 63 -0.79 11.80 -3.04
CA GLU A 63 0.38 12.45 -3.59
C GLU A 63 1.21 11.44 -4.41
N ILE A 64 1.79 11.91 -5.52
CA ILE A 64 2.50 11.04 -6.47
C ILE A 64 3.60 10.21 -5.78
N GLU A 65 4.34 10.82 -4.85
CA GLU A 65 5.39 10.16 -4.06
C GLU A 65 4.83 9.00 -3.21
N VAL A 66 3.73 9.24 -2.50
CA VAL A 66 3.07 8.24 -1.64
C VAL A 66 2.52 7.11 -2.49
N LYS A 67 1.86 7.43 -3.61
CA LYS A 67 1.33 6.44 -4.54
C LYS A 67 2.44 5.55 -5.10
N ARG A 68 3.56 6.12 -5.55
CA ARG A 68 4.70 5.32 -6.07
C ARG A 68 5.25 4.36 -5.02
N LYS A 69 5.36 4.81 -3.76
CA LYS A 69 5.78 3.93 -2.65
C LYS A 69 4.81 2.78 -2.44
N LEU A 70 3.53 3.09 -2.31
CA LEU A 70 2.46 2.12 -2.09
C LEU A 70 2.42 1.03 -3.18
N VAL A 71 2.36 1.45 -4.45
CA VAL A 71 2.12 0.52 -5.57
C VAL A 71 3.39 -0.16 -6.08
N ARG A 72 4.58 0.28 -5.65
CA ARG A 72 5.83 -0.18 -6.25
C ARG A 72 7.05 -0.14 -5.33
N GLU A 73 7.50 1.04 -4.91
CA GLU A 73 8.84 1.21 -4.36
C GLU A 73 9.01 0.48 -3.01
N ASN A 74 7.97 0.40 -2.19
CA ASN A 74 8.03 -0.36 -0.94
C ASN A 74 8.25 -1.85 -1.20
N THR A 75 7.49 -2.44 -2.12
CA THR A 75 7.65 -3.84 -2.53
C THR A 75 9.06 -4.08 -3.05
N MET A 76 9.56 -3.20 -3.93
CA MET A 76 10.92 -3.32 -4.45
C MET A 76 11.98 -3.31 -3.34
N ARG A 77 11.89 -2.38 -2.40
CA ARG A 77 12.81 -2.28 -1.27
C ARG A 77 12.74 -3.51 -0.36
N VAL A 78 11.54 -3.98 -0.03
CA VAL A 78 11.33 -5.10 0.90
C VAL A 78 11.85 -6.42 0.30
N PHE A 79 11.62 -6.64 -0.99
CA PHE A 79 12.02 -7.86 -1.67
C PHE A 79 13.37 -7.77 -2.40
N GLY A 80 14.09 -6.65 -2.29
CA GLY A 80 15.38 -6.46 -2.94
C GLY A 80 15.32 -6.47 -4.47
N ILE A 81 14.20 -6.05 -5.06
CA ILE A 81 13.99 -6.03 -6.51
C ILE A 81 14.70 -4.81 -7.10
N GLN A 82 15.60 -5.04 -8.05
CA GLN A 82 16.27 -3.97 -8.78
C GLN A 82 15.45 -3.53 -10.00
N MET A 83 15.56 -2.25 -10.35
CA MET A 83 15.09 -1.75 -11.64
C MET A 83 15.94 -2.38 -12.73
N ALA A 84 15.30 -3.07 -13.67
CA ALA A 84 15.92 -3.41 -14.95
C ALA A 84 16.09 -2.16 -15.82
#